data_AF-A0A315RXT7-F1
#
_entry.id   AF-A0A315RXT7-F1
#
_cell.length_a   1.000
_cell.length_b   1.000
_cell.length_c   1.000
_cell.angle_alpha   90.00
_cell.angle_beta   90.00
_cell.angle_gamma   90.00
#
_symmetry.space_group_name_H-M   'P 1'
#
loop_
_entity.id
_entity.type
_entity.pdbx_description
1 polymer ?
#
loop_
_entity_poly.entity_id
_entity_poly.type
_entity_poly.pdbx_seq_one_letter_code
_entity_poly.pdbx_strand_id
1 'polypeptide(L)'
;MKAFIISTKNNTINLIKKLLNDLNIESQDIYDIPSDYSFIEDEVNEKIKNADFVIAIIEELDANVFYEIGLSKGLGKPVFFIVNKNVKLPVSMTNMTHIT
;
A
#
# COMPACT_ATOMS: atom_id res chain seq x y z
N MET A 1 11.71 1.29 11.42
CA MET A 1 11.29 0.76 10.11
C MET A 1 9.95 1.36 9.78
N LYS A 2 9.72 1.77 8.53
CA LYS A 2 8.51 2.48 8.08
C LYS A 2 7.82 1.73 6.96
N ALA A 3 6.51 1.58 7.06
CA ALA A 3 5.66 0.98 6.04
C ALA A 3 4.70 2.02 5.48
N PHE A 4 4.44 1.95 4.18
CA PHE A 4 3.28 2.62 3.58
C PHE A 4 2.23 1.58 3.18
N ILE A 5 0.97 1.83 3.52
CA ILE A 5 -0.15 0.94 3.21
C ILE A 5 -0.94 1.55 2.05
N ILE A 6 -0.99 0.83 0.95
CA ILE A 6 -1.81 1.11 -0.23
C ILE A 6 -3.09 0.28 -0.09
N SER A 7 -4.26 0.90 -0.20
CA SER A 7 -5.53 0.17 -0.20
C SER A 7 -6.67 0.96 -0.84
N THR A 8 -7.64 0.25 -1.39
CA THR A 8 -8.90 0.82 -1.87
C THR A 8 -9.90 1.11 -0.75
N LYS A 9 -9.81 0.40 0.40
CA LYS A 9 -10.80 0.50 1.50
C LYS A 9 -10.14 0.44 2.87
N ASN A 10 -10.76 1.12 3.83
CA ASN A 10 -10.22 1.27 5.18
C ASN A 10 -10.34 0.00 6.06
N ASN A 11 -11.24 -0.93 5.73
CA ASN A 11 -11.61 -2.03 6.65
C ASN A 11 -10.41 -2.87 7.12
N THR A 12 -9.47 -3.17 6.21
CA THR A 12 -8.31 -4.01 6.49
C THR A 12 -7.13 -3.20 7.05
N ILE A 13 -7.08 -1.89 6.78
CA ILE A 13 -5.96 -1.00 7.15
C ILE A 13 -5.73 -0.98 8.66
N ASN A 14 -6.78 -0.79 9.47
CA ASN A 14 -6.64 -0.69 10.92
C ASN A 14 -6.07 -1.97 11.57
N LEU A 15 -6.43 -3.13 11.03
CA LEU A 15 -5.87 -4.42 11.47
C LEU A 15 -4.36 -4.48 11.19
N ILE A 16 -3.96 -4.08 9.97
CA ILE A 16 -2.55 -4.07 9.56
C ILE A 16 -1.76 -3.05 10.37
N LYS A 17 -2.27 -1.83 10.56
CA LYS A 17 -1.63 -0.81 11.40
C LYS A 17 -1.39 -1.31 12.82
N LYS A 18 -2.37 -2.00 13.43
CA LYS A 18 -2.22 -2.60 14.76
C LYS A 18 -1.09 -3.64 14.78
N LEU A 19 -1.08 -4.56 13.82
CA LEU A 19 -0.03 -5.57 13.70
C LEU A 19 1.36 -4.94 13.54
N LEU A 20 1.49 -3.94 12.68
CA LEU A 20 2.75 -3.23 12.46
C LEU A 20 3.22 -2.50 13.72
N ASN A 21 2.29 -1.89 14.46
CA ASN A 21 2.60 -1.26 15.74
C ASN A 21 3.10 -2.28 16.77
N ASP A 22 2.47 -3.46 16.87
CA ASP A 22 2.93 -4.54 17.76
C ASP A 22 4.35 -5.03 17.40
N LEU A 23 4.77 -4.85 16.14
CA LEU A 23 6.11 -5.14 15.64
C LEU A 23 7.09 -3.95 15.73
N ASN A 24 6.69 -2.82 16.33
CA ASN A 24 7.44 -1.55 16.36
C ASN A 24 7.78 -0.99 14.96
N ILE A 25 6.85 -1.14 14.02
CA ILE A 25 6.94 -0.60 12.67
C ILE A 25 5.98 0.60 12.56
N GLU A 26 6.52 1.77 12.23
CA GLU A 26 5.73 2.95 11.92
C GLU A 26 4.99 2.72 10.60
N SER A 27 3.69 3.03 10.54
CA SER A 27 2.90 2.82 9.33
C SER A 27 2.02 4.02 9.02
N GLN A 28 1.94 4.36 7.73
CA GLN A 28 1.09 5.43 7.22
C GLN A 28 0.26 4.94 6.02
N ASP A 29 -0.88 5.57 5.78
CA ASP A 29 -1.71 5.40 4.59
C ASP A 29 -2.33 6.74 4.15
N ILE A 30 -3.12 6.71 3.07
CA ILE A 30 -3.74 7.91 2.49
C ILE A 30 -4.66 8.65 3.48
N TYR A 31 -5.32 7.95 4.41
CA TYR A 31 -6.22 8.55 5.41
C TYR A 31 -5.46 9.24 6.54
N ASP A 32 -4.15 9.07 6.66
CA ASP A 32 -3.31 9.85 7.59
C ASP A 32 -2.87 11.20 6.98
N ILE A 33 -3.12 11.41 5.69
CA ILE A 33 -2.76 12.66 5.01
C ILE A 33 -3.87 13.69 5.29
N PRO A 34 -3.54 14.88 5.81
CA PRO A 34 -4.53 15.92 6.07
C PRO A 34 -5.28 16.33 4.80
N SER A 35 -6.59 16.47 4.89
CA SER A 35 -7.49 16.73 3.75
C SER A 35 -7.32 18.13 3.12
N ASP A 36 -6.57 19.03 3.75
CA ASP A 36 -6.26 20.38 3.28
C ASP A 36 -5.03 20.45 2.37
N TYR A 37 -4.34 19.32 2.14
CA TYR A 37 -3.27 19.24 1.14
C TYR A 37 -3.82 19.43 -0.28
N SER A 38 -3.29 20.43 -0.98
CA SER A 38 -3.69 20.75 -2.35
C SER A 38 -3.30 19.69 -3.38
N PHE A 39 -2.33 18.82 -3.04
CA PHE A 39 -1.81 17.76 -3.91
C PHE A 39 -1.61 16.47 -3.10
N ILE A 40 -2.71 15.76 -2.84
CA ILE A 40 -2.69 14.50 -2.07
C ILE A 40 -1.76 13.47 -2.74
N GLU A 41 -1.76 13.41 -4.07
CA GLU A 41 -0.92 12.47 -4.82
C GLU A 41 0.58 12.70 -4.57
N ASP A 42 1.04 13.96 -4.54
CA ASP A 42 2.45 14.27 -4.28
C ASP A 42 2.88 13.82 -2.88
N GLU A 43 1.99 14.01 -1.90
CA GLU A 43 2.25 13.55 -0.53
C GLU A 43 2.27 12.02 -0.45
N VAL A 44 1.32 11.33 -1.08
CA VAL A 44 1.33 9.85 -1.19
C VAL A 44 2.65 9.37 -1.81
N ASN A 45 3.08 9.98 -2.91
CA ASN A 45 4.32 9.61 -3.60
C ASN A 45 5.56 9.80 -2.70
N GLU A 46 5.64 10.91 -1.97
CA GLU A 46 6.72 11.15 -1.00
C GLU A 46 6.65 10.18 0.19
N LYS A 47 5.46 9.81 0.67
CA LYS A 47 5.30 8.80 1.73
C LYS A 47 5.77 7.41 1.27
N ILE A 48 5.40 6.98 0.06
CA ILE A 48 5.90 5.74 -0.56
C ILE A 48 7.42 5.76 -0.68
N LYS A 49 7.98 6.87 -1.17
CA LYS A 49 9.42 7.03 -1.35
C LYS A 49 10.19 6.97 -0.04
N ASN A 50 9.63 7.51 1.05
CA ASN A 50 10.25 7.51 2.37
C ASN A 50 9.98 6.24 3.20
N ALA A 51 9.12 5.33 2.74
CA ALA A 51 8.88 4.05 3.39
C ALA A 51 10.02 3.04 3.12
N ASP A 52 10.30 2.16 4.08
CA ASP A 52 11.27 1.07 3.91
C ASP A 52 10.67 -0.08 3.08
N PHE A 53 9.35 -0.29 3.18
CA PHE A 53 8.59 -1.25 2.40
C PHE A 53 7.12 -0.82 2.27
N VAL A 54 6.39 -1.49 1.38
CA VAL A 54 4.99 -1.18 1.06
C VAL A 54 4.12 -2.41 1.28
N ILE A 55 2.93 -2.21 1.83
CA ILE A 55 1.87 -3.22 1.89
C ILE A 55 0.75 -2.79 0.97
N ALA A 56 0.48 -3.58 -0.06
CA ALA A 56 -0.60 -3.32 -1.01
C ALA A 56 -1.78 -4.26 -0.76
N ILE A 57 -2.91 -3.69 -0.33
CA ILE A 57 -4.16 -4.39 -0.06
C ILE A 57 -5.07 -4.23 -1.28
N ILE A 58 -5.23 -5.29 -2.06
CA ILE A 58 -5.96 -5.31 -3.32
C ILE A 58 -7.29 -6.03 -3.11
N GLU A 59 -8.34 -5.27 -2.81
CA GLU A 59 -9.71 -5.80 -2.65
C GLU A 59 -10.52 -5.74 -3.96
N GLU A 60 -10.17 -4.82 -4.85
CA GLU A 60 -10.74 -4.64 -6.18
C GLU A 60 -9.70 -4.03 -7.12
N LEU A 61 -10.00 -3.97 -8.41
CA LEU A 61 -9.11 -3.34 -9.38
C LEU A 61 -9.29 -1.82 -9.34
N ASP A 62 -8.29 -1.11 -8.83
CA ASP A 62 -8.29 0.34 -8.73
C ASP A 62 -7.03 0.94 -9.36
N ALA A 63 -7.22 1.95 -10.20
CA ALA A 63 -6.16 2.55 -10.99
C ALA A 63 -5.09 3.24 -10.11
N ASN A 64 -5.51 3.88 -9.02
CA ASN A 64 -4.59 4.58 -8.11
C ASN A 64 -3.75 3.56 -7.34
N VAL A 65 -4.37 2.50 -6.83
CA VAL A 65 -3.65 1.39 -6.18
C VAL A 65 -2.62 0.76 -7.13
N PHE A 66 -2.97 0.48 -8.38
CA PHE A 66 -2.00 -0.07 -9.34
C PHE A 66 -0.89 0.92 -9.72
N TYR A 67 -1.20 2.21 -9.81
CA TYR A 67 -0.22 3.26 -10.01
C TYR A 67 0.79 3.29 -8.85
N GLU A 68 0.30 3.33 -7.60
CA GLU A 68 1.13 3.35 -6.40
C GLU A 68 1.98 2.06 -6.25
N ILE A 69 1.42 0.89 -6.61
CA ILE A 69 2.17 -0.36 -6.70
C ILE A 69 3.28 -0.25 -7.77
N GLY A 70 2.96 0.29 -8.94
CA GLY A 70 3.90 0.51 -10.03
C GLY A 70 5.04 1.44 -9.62
N LEU A 71 4.72 2.57 -8.99
CA LEU A 71 5.67 3.51 -8.42
C LEU A 71 6.57 2.84 -7.38
N SER A 72 5.98 2.09 -6.44
CA SER A 72 6.71 1.36 -5.40
C SER A 72 7.73 0.39 -6.01
N LYS A 73 7.33 -0.36 -7.03
CA LYS A 73 8.22 -1.26 -7.78
C LYS A 73 9.30 -0.49 -8.54
N GLY A 74 8.96 0.62 -9.18
CA GLY A 74 9.91 1.49 -9.89
C GLY A 74 10.99 2.07 -8.98
N LEU A 75 10.65 2.35 -7.72
CA LEU A 75 11.56 2.80 -6.67
C LEU A 75 12.37 1.65 -6.03
N GLY A 76 12.17 0.40 -6.46
CA GLY A 76 12.84 -0.76 -5.88
C GLY A 76 12.39 -1.09 -4.46
N LYS A 77 11.22 -0.58 -4.02
CA LYS A 77 10.68 -0.87 -2.69
C LYS A 77 10.20 -2.32 -2.62
N PRO A 78 10.51 -3.07 -1.54
CA PRO A 78 9.84 -4.33 -1.26
C PRO A 78 8.34 -4.08 -1.12
N VAL A 79 7.52 -4.85 -1.85
CA VAL A 79 6.05 -4.75 -1.80
C VAL A 79 5.47 -6.10 -1.36
N PHE A 80 4.71 -6.09 -0.28
CA PHE A 80 3.95 -7.23 0.23
C PHE A 80 2.47 -7.09 -0.15
N PHE A 81 1.89 -8.12 -0.75
CA PHE A 81 0.52 -8.05 -1.28
C PHE A 81 -0.47 -8.83 -0.40
N ILE A 82 -1.60 -8.21 -0.11
CA ILE A 82 -2.77 -8.84 0.50
C ILE A 82 -3.89 -8.74 -0.51
N VAL A 83 -4.30 -9.87 -1.10
CA VAL A 83 -5.19 -9.86 -2.26
C VAL A 83 -6.47 -10.60 -1.92
N ASN A 84 -7.63 -9.98 -2.20
CA ASN A 84 -8.89 -10.69 -2.08
C ASN A 84 -8.95 -11.85 -3.10
N LYS A 85 -9.33 -13.05 -2.65
CA LYS A 85 -9.45 -14.28 -3.48
C LYS A 85 -10.23 -14.11 -4.77
N ASN A 86 -11.17 -13.17 -4.79
CA ASN A 86 -12.03 -12.92 -5.93
C ASN A 86 -11.41 -11.98 -6.97
N VAL A 87 -10.27 -11.34 -6.65
CA VAL A 87 -9.56 -10.44 -7.56
C VAL A 87 -8.62 -11.24 -8.45
N LYS A 88 -8.82 -11.12 -9.76
CA LYS A 88 -7.91 -11.65 -10.77
C LYS A 88 -6.79 -10.64 -10.99
N LEU A 89 -5.61 -10.92 -10.43
CA LEU A 89 -4.44 -10.08 -10.65
C LEU A 89 -3.98 -10.14 -12.11
N PRO A 90 -3.41 -9.04 -12.64
CA PRO A 90 -2.72 -9.06 -13.92
C PRO A 90 -1.58 -10.10 -13.95
N VAL A 91 -1.32 -10.68 -15.12
CA VAL A 91 -0.24 -11.68 -15.31
C VAL A 91 1.12 -11.13 -14.88
N SER A 92 1.35 -9.82 -15.02
CA SER A 92 2.58 -9.16 -14.57
C SER A 92 2.80 -9.19 -13.04
N MET A 93 1.81 -9.63 -12.27
CA MET A 93 1.83 -9.70 -10.81
C MET A 93 1.71 -11.13 -10.25
N THR A 94 1.64 -12.15 -11.10
CA THR A 94 1.46 -13.55 -10.63
C THR A 94 2.66 -14.11 -9.89
N ASN A 95 3.86 -13.54 -10.08
CA ASN A 95 5.09 -13.98 -9.42
C ASN A 95 5.42 -13.19 -8.15
N MET A 96 4.47 -12.42 -7.62
CA MET A 96 4.68 -11.60 -6.43
C MET A 96 4.33 -12.37 -5.16
N THR A 97 5.09 -12.18 -4.08
CA THR A 97 4.78 -12.74 -2.77
C THR A 97 3.49 -12.11 -2.26
N HIS A 98 2.46 -12.93 -2.08
CA HIS A 98 1.14 -12.48 -1.64
C HIS A 98 0.48 -13.47 -0.70
N ILE A 99 -0.46 -12.98 0.10
CA ILE A 99 -1.42 -13.80 0.85
C ILE A 99 -2.83 -13.56 0.28
N THR A 100 -3.67 -14.60 0.33
CA THR A 100 -5.05 -14.58 -0.22
C THR A 100 -6.09 -15.04 0.79
#